data_AF-A0A924SX19-F1
#
_entry.id   AF-A0A924SX19-F1
#
_cell.length_a   1.000
_cell.length_b   1.000
_cell.length_c   1.000
_cell.angle_alpha   90.00
_cell.angle_beta   90.00
_cell.angle_gamma   90.00
#
_symmetry.space_group_name_H-M   'P 1'
#
loop_
_entity.id
_entity.type
_entity.pdbx_description
1 polymer ?
#
loop_
_entity_poly.entity_id
_entity_poly.type
_entity_poly.pdbx_seq_one_letter_code
_entity_poly.pdbx_strand_id
1 'polypeptide(L)'
;MTFKKLNAVSPLSPLCLLSLTLIALALTACGGAESHPAPVKPVSDKQGLRDIPVLEKQYTTATDELGDAVVYEGDFFERANVTPWSGYWYPIKFKDLFEGQSGKLSPLQKYDLFTSKAHRITTKAADYERNNIYNPDAAPSDGHCNAWATASIVEKEPMFPVEPVPGLVFSVADQKALLIKSYEFSQGARYYGVPNNGDRHADYQDLYPHQFHRVLQYELFENQRALVMDHDAGTQIWNTPIYKAQIVIKKDASDPHLFHVKAGIQTKPSLDIDELEVMNKTAVLYDYTYDLYGEPRMDGGIDVKFGVWTGNSADFHPDFLTTLRDPKAIKPVTQNSELKLEYVREILSGRRF
;
A
#
# COMPACT_ATOMS: atom_id res chain seq x y z
N MET A 1 16.24 -36.59 -36.59
CA MET A 1 16.49 -38.03 -36.82
C MET A 1 17.93 -38.33 -36.39
N THR A 2 18.35 -39.32 -35.60
CA THR A 2 17.75 -40.34 -34.71
C THR A 2 18.99 -40.95 -34.02
N PHE A 3 19.04 -40.95 -32.69
CA PHE A 3 19.77 -41.86 -31.75
C PHE A 3 21.32 -42.06 -31.85
N LYS A 4 22.10 -41.77 -30.80
CA LYS A 4 22.37 -42.53 -29.54
C LYS A 4 23.24 -43.79 -29.75
N LYS A 5 24.43 -43.83 -29.12
CA LYS A 5 24.88 -44.94 -28.22
C LYS A 5 26.24 -44.66 -27.57
N LEU A 6 26.21 -44.63 -26.23
CA LEU A 6 27.32 -44.90 -25.32
C LEU A 6 27.50 -46.42 -25.21
N ASN A 7 28.74 -46.88 -25.16
CA ASN A 7 29.11 -48.22 -24.69
C ASN A 7 29.98 -48.09 -23.44
N ALA A 8 29.66 -48.92 -22.45
CA ALA A 8 30.40 -49.14 -21.22
C ALA A 8 31.66 -49.97 -21.45
N VAL A 9 32.58 -49.96 -20.46
CA VAL A 9 33.16 -51.14 -19.78
C VAL A 9 34.41 -50.69 -18.97
N SER A 10 34.31 -50.83 -17.64
CA SER A 10 35.36 -50.90 -16.60
C SER A 10 36.17 -52.21 -16.72
N PRO A 11 37.37 -52.46 -16.12
CA PRO A 11 37.63 -52.29 -14.68
C PRO A 11 39.12 -52.12 -14.22
N LEU A 12 39.28 -52.15 -12.88
CA LEU A 12 40.47 -52.51 -12.06
C LEU A 12 41.28 -51.38 -11.38
N SER A 13 41.07 -51.33 -10.06
CA SER A 13 41.85 -50.74 -8.95
C SER A 13 43.29 -51.35 -8.87
N PRO A 14 44.26 -50.86 -8.05
CA PRO A 14 44.07 -50.55 -6.63
C PRO A 14 44.96 -49.45 -5.98
N LEU A 15 44.64 -49.17 -4.70
CA LEU A 15 45.49 -48.65 -3.62
C LEU A 15 46.22 -47.30 -3.84
N CYS A 16 45.75 -46.27 -3.13
CA CYS A 16 46.62 -45.60 -2.16
C CYS A 16 45.81 -44.89 -1.08
N LEU A 17 46.17 -45.17 0.17
CA LEU A 17 45.73 -44.49 1.38
C LEU A 17 46.01 -42.98 1.28
N LEU A 18 45.12 -42.13 1.78
CA LEU A 18 45.50 -40.99 2.61
C LEU A 18 44.29 -40.44 3.40
N SER A 19 44.40 -40.54 4.72
CA SER A 19 43.86 -39.63 5.75
C SER A 19 42.48 -39.01 5.55
N LEU A 20 41.43 -39.66 6.08
CA LEU A 20 40.22 -38.97 6.54
C LEU A 20 40.50 -38.39 7.93
N THR A 21 40.79 -37.09 8.00
CA THR A 21 40.62 -36.30 9.23
C THR A 21 39.13 -36.00 9.35
N LEU A 22 38.46 -36.66 10.31
CA LEU A 22 37.16 -36.22 10.79
C LEU A 22 37.34 -34.84 11.45
N ILE A 23 36.99 -33.78 10.74
CA ILE A 23 36.61 -32.52 11.39
C ILE A 23 35.09 -32.53 11.45
N ALA A 24 34.57 -32.90 12.61
CA ALA A 24 33.22 -32.56 13.00
C ALA A 24 33.15 -31.03 13.17
N LEU A 25 32.84 -30.31 12.10
CA LEU A 25 32.28 -28.97 12.22
C LEU A 25 30.82 -29.16 12.64
N ALA A 26 30.61 -29.10 13.96
CA ALA A 26 29.33 -28.67 14.50
C ALA A 26 29.07 -27.28 13.94
N LEU A 27 28.20 -27.20 12.92
CA LEU A 27 27.56 -25.96 12.55
C LEU A 27 26.72 -25.55 13.76
N THR A 28 27.29 -24.66 14.57
CA THR A 28 26.54 -23.81 15.48
C THR A 28 25.54 -23.04 14.64
N ALA A 29 24.30 -23.53 14.60
CA ALA A 29 23.14 -22.75 14.21
C ALA A 29 22.97 -21.64 15.26
N CYS A 30 23.70 -20.54 15.07
CA CYS A 30 23.45 -19.28 15.74
C CYS A 30 22.57 -18.46 14.81
N GLY A 31 21.30 -18.42 15.16
CA GLY A 31 20.22 -17.75 14.46
C GLY A 31 18.96 -18.15 15.18
N GLY A 32 18.91 -17.76 16.47
CA GLY A 32 17.77 -18.05 17.33
C GLY A 32 16.50 -17.51 16.69
N ALA A 33 15.43 -18.28 16.82
CA ALA A 33 14.09 -17.75 16.69
C ALA A 33 14.01 -16.54 17.63
N GLU A 34 14.00 -15.34 17.06
CA GLU A 34 13.63 -14.16 17.81
C GLU A 34 12.18 -14.38 18.22
N SER A 35 11.99 -14.58 19.53
CA SER A 35 10.68 -14.61 20.14
C SER A 35 10.04 -13.24 19.89
N HIS A 36 9.04 -13.20 19.02
CA HIS A 36 8.11 -12.08 18.97
C HIS A 36 7.64 -11.75 20.40
N PRO A 37 7.49 -10.47 20.75
CA PRO A 37 6.90 -10.10 22.02
C PRO A 37 5.58 -10.85 22.16
N ALA A 38 5.39 -11.51 23.30
CA ALA A 38 4.18 -12.29 23.53
C ALA A 38 2.95 -11.40 23.31
N PRO A 39 1.89 -11.90 22.67
CA PRO A 39 0.65 -11.15 22.53
C PRO A 39 0.25 -10.61 23.90
N VAL A 40 -0.12 -9.33 23.96
CA VAL A 40 -0.64 -8.68 25.17
C VAL A 40 -1.71 -9.61 25.72
N LYS A 41 -1.46 -10.20 26.88
CA LYS A 41 -2.37 -11.18 27.47
C LYS A 41 -3.73 -10.51 27.63
N PRO A 42 -4.84 -11.15 27.19
CA PRO A 42 -6.16 -10.63 27.47
C PRO A 42 -6.30 -10.45 28.99
N VAL A 43 -6.69 -9.24 29.39
CA VAL A 43 -6.92 -8.89 30.78
C VAL A 43 -8.05 -9.79 31.28
N SER A 44 -7.73 -10.74 32.17
CA SER A 44 -8.73 -11.64 32.72
C SER A 44 -9.52 -10.96 33.83
N ASP A 45 -10.81 -10.78 33.55
CA ASP A 45 -11.95 -10.98 34.45
C ASP A 45 -12.07 -10.07 35.71
N LYS A 46 -13.14 -9.25 35.70
CA LYS A 46 -13.92 -8.71 36.85
C LYS A 46 -13.52 -7.43 37.57
N GLN A 47 -12.66 -6.56 37.02
CA GLN A 47 -12.32 -5.28 37.68
C GLN A 47 -12.37 -4.02 36.80
N GLY A 48 -13.25 -3.96 35.79
CA GLY A 48 -13.44 -2.77 34.95
C GLY A 48 -12.16 -2.35 34.21
N LEU A 49 -12.23 -1.22 33.49
CA LEU A 49 -11.14 -0.63 32.69
C LEU A 49 -9.93 -0.11 33.51
N ARG A 50 -9.66 -0.66 34.69
CA ARG A 50 -8.62 -0.17 35.60
C ARG A 50 -7.20 -0.36 35.07
N ASP A 51 -7.01 -1.25 34.10
CA ASP A 51 -5.73 -1.53 33.46
C ASP A 51 -5.79 -1.24 31.95
N ILE A 52 -6.08 0.01 31.57
CA ILE A 52 -5.81 0.47 30.19
C ILE A 52 -4.30 0.31 29.97
N PRO A 53 -3.87 -0.43 28.93
CA PRO A 53 -2.45 -0.58 28.66
C PRO A 53 -1.83 0.79 28.42
N VAL A 54 -0.58 0.97 28.86
CA VAL A 54 0.17 2.19 28.52
C VAL A 54 0.40 2.16 27.01
N LEU A 55 -0.36 2.98 26.28
CA LEU A 55 -0.23 3.12 24.84
C LEU A 55 0.91 4.07 24.49
N GLU A 56 1.64 3.74 23.44
CA GLU A 56 2.68 4.64 22.94
C GLU A 56 2.04 5.83 22.22
N LYS A 57 2.36 7.04 22.69
CA LYS A 57 1.75 8.28 22.19
C LYS A 57 1.91 8.49 20.68
N GLN A 58 3.02 8.00 20.11
CA GLN A 58 3.28 8.10 18.67
C GLN A 58 2.25 7.34 17.82
N TYR A 59 1.61 6.31 18.38
CA TYR A 59 0.60 5.49 17.70
C TYR A 59 -0.84 5.90 18.04
N THR A 60 -1.06 6.89 18.91
CA THR A 60 -2.41 7.35 19.32
C THR A 60 -2.89 8.64 18.65
N THR A 61 -2.26 9.02 17.53
CA THR A 61 -2.48 10.30 16.87
C THR A 61 -3.90 10.47 16.30
N ALA A 62 -4.58 9.39 15.93
CA ALA A 62 -5.95 9.51 15.42
C ALA A 62 -6.92 9.94 16.51
N THR A 63 -6.83 9.37 17.71
CA THR A 63 -7.62 9.82 18.85
C THR A 63 -7.30 11.26 19.25
N ASP A 64 -6.02 11.63 19.29
CA ASP A 64 -5.60 12.99 19.65
C ASP A 64 -6.19 14.05 18.68
N GLU A 65 -6.30 13.72 17.39
CA GLU A 65 -6.79 14.66 16.36
C GLU A 65 -8.31 14.58 16.12
N LEU A 66 -8.89 13.38 16.16
CA LEU A 66 -10.27 13.09 15.73
C LEU A 66 -11.20 12.83 16.92
N GLY A 67 -10.66 12.77 18.14
CA GLY A 67 -11.37 12.36 19.36
C GLY A 67 -11.56 10.85 19.47
N ASP A 68 -12.02 10.42 20.64
CA ASP A 68 -12.36 9.02 20.92
C ASP A 68 -13.46 8.52 19.97
N ALA A 69 -13.36 7.24 19.58
CA ALA A 69 -14.43 6.58 18.86
C ALA A 69 -15.57 6.21 19.81
N VAL A 70 -16.80 6.35 19.33
CA VAL A 70 -17.98 5.75 19.96
C VAL A 70 -18.52 4.68 19.03
N VAL A 71 -18.67 3.46 19.55
CA VAL A 71 -19.13 2.31 18.77
C VAL A 71 -20.37 1.67 19.39
N TYR A 72 -21.19 1.10 18.52
CA TYR A 72 -22.43 0.39 18.85
C TYR A 72 -22.42 -0.98 18.20
N GLU A 73 -23.15 -1.93 18.78
CA GLU A 73 -23.39 -3.22 18.13
C GLU A 73 -24.20 -3.01 16.85
N GLY A 74 -23.82 -3.69 15.78
CA GLY A 74 -24.53 -3.62 14.51
C GLY A 74 -23.68 -3.96 13.29
N ASP A 75 -24.34 -3.92 12.14
CA ASP A 75 -23.75 -4.11 10.83
C ASP A 75 -23.72 -2.76 10.10
N PHE A 76 -22.52 -2.25 9.86
CA PHE A 76 -22.28 -0.97 9.23
C PHE A 76 -21.66 -1.19 7.85
N PHE A 77 -22.09 -0.39 6.88
CA PHE A 77 -21.58 -0.45 5.53
C PHE A 77 -21.49 0.97 5.00
N GLU A 78 -20.34 1.34 4.44
CA GLU A 78 -20.25 2.62 3.75
C GLU A 78 -19.25 2.61 2.59
N ARG A 79 -19.42 3.57 1.68
CA ARG A 79 -18.59 3.78 0.51
C ARG A 79 -18.25 5.26 0.38
N ALA A 80 -17.03 5.54 -0.06
CA ALA A 80 -16.60 6.88 -0.40
C ALA A 80 -17.34 7.44 -1.63
N ASN A 81 -17.49 8.76 -1.66
CA ASN A 81 -18.06 9.51 -2.78
C ASN A 81 -17.25 9.37 -4.08
N VAL A 82 -15.95 9.11 -3.96
CA VAL A 82 -15.07 8.82 -5.08
C VAL A 82 -14.69 7.34 -5.05
N THR A 83 -14.82 6.69 -6.21
CA THR A 83 -14.25 5.36 -6.40
C THR A 83 -12.90 5.51 -7.07
N PRO A 84 -11.81 5.09 -6.40
CA PRO A 84 -10.49 5.15 -6.98
C PRO A 84 -10.40 4.29 -8.24
N TRP A 85 -9.42 4.57 -9.09
CA TRP A 85 -9.12 3.74 -10.25
C TRP A 85 -7.99 2.74 -9.99
N SER A 86 -8.09 1.58 -10.64
CA SER A 86 -7.05 0.56 -10.62
C SER A 86 -5.84 1.03 -11.44
N GLY A 87 -4.64 0.69 -10.98
CA GLY A 87 -3.41 1.18 -11.59
C GLY A 87 -2.21 0.28 -11.32
N TYR A 88 -1.07 0.68 -11.85
CA TYR A 88 0.20 -0.01 -11.69
C TYR A 88 1.12 0.91 -10.91
N TRP A 89 1.85 0.36 -9.95
CA TRP A 89 2.71 1.15 -9.09
C TRP A 89 4.05 1.51 -9.74
N TYR A 90 4.31 1.03 -10.97
CA TYR A 90 5.55 1.31 -11.72
C TYR A 90 6.80 1.08 -10.85
N PRO A 91 7.17 -0.18 -10.56
CA PRO A 91 8.37 -0.49 -9.79
C PRO A 91 9.59 0.24 -10.35
N ILE A 92 10.40 0.85 -9.48
CA ILE A 92 11.59 1.63 -9.91
C ILE A 92 12.66 0.75 -10.57
N LYS A 93 12.56 -0.57 -10.36
CA LYS A 93 13.41 -1.58 -11.00
C LYS A 93 13.04 -1.84 -12.46
N PHE A 94 11.85 -1.44 -12.91
CA PHE A 94 11.43 -1.64 -14.28
C PHE A 94 11.53 -0.36 -15.09
N LYS A 95 11.55 -0.51 -16.41
CA LYS A 95 11.85 0.59 -17.32
C LYS A 95 10.62 1.20 -17.98
N ASP A 96 9.43 0.75 -17.60
CA ASP A 96 8.18 1.00 -18.31
C ASP A 96 7.85 2.49 -18.47
N LEU A 97 8.30 3.33 -17.54
CA LEU A 97 8.09 4.77 -17.58
C LEU A 97 8.95 5.47 -18.64
N PHE A 98 10.19 5.02 -18.87
CA PHE A 98 11.21 5.80 -19.60
C PHE A 98 11.86 5.08 -20.79
N GLU A 99 11.67 3.77 -20.94
CA GLU A 99 12.19 2.99 -22.06
C GLU A 99 11.03 2.34 -22.81
N GLY A 100 10.79 2.83 -24.02
CA GLY A 100 9.80 2.25 -24.92
C GLY A 100 10.10 0.80 -25.27
N GLN A 101 9.04 0.00 -25.40
CA GLN A 101 9.13 -1.41 -25.79
C GLN A 101 8.47 -1.67 -27.14
N SER A 102 9.00 -2.63 -27.90
CA SER A 102 8.39 -3.11 -29.15
C SER A 102 8.07 -2.00 -30.16
N GLY A 103 8.96 -1.01 -30.29
CA GLY A 103 8.80 0.13 -31.21
C GLY A 103 7.80 1.19 -30.77
N LYS A 104 7.22 1.08 -29.57
CA LYS A 104 6.38 2.12 -28.96
C LYS A 104 7.20 2.98 -28.00
N LEU A 105 6.93 4.27 -27.95
CA LEU A 105 7.50 5.18 -26.94
C LEU A 105 6.90 4.91 -25.56
N SER A 106 7.70 5.05 -24.50
CA SER A 106 7.20 5.03 -23.12
C SER A 106 6.41 6.31 -22.77
N PRO A 107 5.67 6.34 -21.65
CA PRO A 107 4.93 7.52 -21.23
C PRO A 107 5.80 8.79 -21.13
N LEU A 108 7.00 8.69 -20.54
CA LEU A 108 7.89 9.85 -20.40
C LEU A 108 8.56 10.25 -21.73
N GLN A 109 8.84 9.30 -22.62
CA GLN A 109 9.33 9.63 -23.96
C GLN A 109 8.25 10.34 -24.80
N LYS A 110 6.98 9.93 -24.65
CA LYS A 110 5.85 10.64 -25.27
C LYS A 110 5.70 12.04 -24.68
N TYR A 111 5.84 12.19 -23.36
CA TYR A 111 5.83 13.50 -22.71
C TYR A 111 6.93 14.42 -23.26
N ASP A 112 8.18 13.95 -23.36
CA ASP A 112 9.28 14.73 -23.92
C ASP A 112 9.06 15.12 -25.39
N LEU A 113 8.43 14.24 -26.17
CA LEU A 113 8.04 14.55 -27.55
C LEU A 113 6.89 15.56 -27.62
N PHE A 114 5.94 15.50 -26.69
CA PHE A 114 4.83 16.44 -26.60
C PHE A 114 5.34 17.85 -26.30
N THR A 115 6.17 18.03 -25.28
CA THR A 115 6.71 19.35 -24.91
C THR A 115 7.52 19.96 -26.05
N SER A 116 8.29 19.14 -26.75
CA SER A 116 9.05 19.57 -27.93
C SER A 116 8.13 20.03 -29.07
N LYS A 117 7.07 19.28 -29.38
CA LYS A 117 6.16 19.59 -30.49
C LYS A 117 5.20 20.75 -30.17
N ALA A 118 4.56 20.74 -29.00
CA ALA A 118 3.55 21.71 -28.61
C ALA A 118 4.16 23.04 -28.16
N HIS A 119 5.27 23.00 -27.42
CA HIS A 119 5.82 24.19 -26.77
C HIS A 119 7.22 24.58 -27.27
N ARG A 120 7.84 23.79 -28.17
CA ARG A 120 9.23 24.00 -28.63
C ARG A 120 10.23 24.00 -27.47
N ILE A 121 9.92 23.26 -26.40
CA ILE A 121 10.76 23.07 -25.23
C ILE A 121 11.18 21.61 -25.19
N THR A 122 12.48 21.34 -25.14
CA THR A 122 12.97 19.98 -24.98
C THR A 122 13.13 19.68 -23.49
N THR A 123 12.21 18.89 -22.94
CA THR A 123 12.38 18.27 -21.61
C THR A 123 13.17 16.97 -21.73
N LYS A 124 13.69 16.50 -20.59
CA LYS A 124 14.42 15.23 -20.49
C LYS A 124 13.84 14.32 -19.40
N ALA A 125 12.51 14.23 -19.31
CA ALA A 125 11.85 13.47 -18.26
C ALA A 125 12.19 11.98 -18.32
N ALA A 126 12.26 11.38 -19.51
CA ALA A 126 12.65 9.98 -19.65
C ALA A 126 14.12 9.75 -19.22
N ASP A 127 15.03 10.62 -19.63
CA ASP A 127 16.44 10.52 -19.23
C ASP A 127 16.62 10.79 -17.74
N TYR A 128 15.86 11.71 -17.15
CA TYR A 128 15.90 11.98 -15.72
C TYR A 128 15.51 10.71 -14.94
N GLU A 129 14.42 10.06 -15.33
CA GLU A 129 13.94 8.83 -14.70
C GLU A 129 15.01 7.72 -14.77
N ARG A 130 15.57 7.50 -15.97
CA ARG A 130 16.63 6.52 -16.24
C ARG A 130 17.86 6.73 -15.36
N ASN A 131 18.25 7.99 -15.16
CA ASN A 131 19.56 8.32 -14.57
C ASN A 131 19.49 8.60 -13.06
N ASN A 132 18.31 8.94 -12.51
CA ASN A 132 18.18 9.39 -11.13
C ASN A 132 17.22 8.55 -10.28
N ILE A 133 16.26 7.85 -10.90
CA ILE A 133 15.20 7.12 -10.17
C ILE A 133 15.33 5.60 -10.38
N TYR A 134 15.57 5.18 -11.62
CA TYR A 134 15.70 3.77 -11.97
C TYR A 134 16.80 3.08 -11.17
N ASN A 135 16.45 1.96 -10.54
CA ASN A 135 17.39 1.16 -9.77
C ASN A 135 17.16 -0.34 -10.05
N PRO A 136 18.02 -1.02 -10.85
CA PRO A 136 17.85 -2.43 -11.18
C PRO A 136 18.00 -3.36 -9.95
N ASP A 137 18.59 -2.88 -8.86
CA ASP A 137 18.85 -3.64 -7.65
C ASP A 137 17.76 -3.42 -6.58
N ALA A 138 16.78 -2.54 -6.83
CA ALA A 138 15.68 -2.28 -5.92
C ALA A 138 14.78 -3.52 -5.72
N ALA A 139 14.03 -3.54 -4.62
CA ALA A 139 13.03 -4.57 -4.40
C ALA A 139 11.86 -4.38 -5.38
N PRO A 140 11.17 -5.44 -5.81
CA PRO A 140 9.99 -5.31 -6.67
C PRO A 140 8.83 -4.49 -6.04
N SER A 141 8.80 -4.38 -4.72
CA SER A 141 7.89 -3.54 -3.95
C SER A 141 8.21 -2.04 -4.07
N ASP A 142 9.48 -1.70 -4.36
CA ASP A 142 9.92 -0.31 -4.43
C ASP A 142 9.36 0.34 -5.70
N GLY A 143 8.50 1.33 -5.52
CA GLY A 143 7.79 1.97 -6.61
C GLY A 143 6.91 3.11 -6.12
N HIS A 144 5.86 3.37 -6.89
CA HIS A 144 4.97 4.51 -6.74
C HIS A 144 3.57 4.07 -6.26
N CYS A 145 3.48 3.08 -5.36
CA CYS A 145 2.19 2.58 -4.85
C CYS A 145 1.42 3.67 -4.09
N ASN A 146 2.13 4.49 -3.30
CA ASN A 146 1.60 5.66 -2.60
C ASN A 146 1.05 6.71 -3.59
N ALA A 147 1.81 6.98 -4.66
CA ALA A 147 1.47 7.96 -5.68
C ALA A 147 0.27 7.49 -6.51
N TRP A 148 0.22 6.21 -6.86
CA TRP A 148 -0.93 5.58 -7.49
C TRP A 148 -2.17 5.67 -6.60
N ALA A 149 -2.08 5.20 -5.35
CA ALA A 149 -3.22 5.23 -4.45
C ALA A 149 -3.76 6.66 -4.28
N THR A 150 -2.87 7.65 -4.14
CA THR A 150 -3.27 9.06 -4.01
C THR A 150 -3.86 9.62 -5.30
N ALA A 151 -3.18 9.48 -6.43
CA ALA A 151 -3.68 9.95 -7.73
C ALA A 151 -5.02 9.30 -8.07
N SER A 152 -5.21 8.03 -7.69
CA SER A 152 -6.45 7.30 -7.93
C SER A 152 -7.66 7.87 -7.18
N ILE A 153 -7.44 8.48 -6.02
CA ILE A 153 -8.49 9.13 -5.23
C ILE A 153 -8.72 10.57 -5.70
N VAL A 154 -7.65 11.30 -6.02
CA VAL A 154 -7.72 12.75 -6.32
C VAL A 154 -8.13 13.03 -7.76
N GLU A 155 -7.66 12.20 -8.70
CA GLU A 155 -7.80 12.44 -10.13
C GLU A 155 -8.92 11.62 -10.72
N LYS A 156 -9.62 12.21 -11.70
CA LYS A 156 -10.55 11.45 -12.53
C LYS A 156 -9.78 10.41 -13.32
N GLU A 157 -10.31 9.19 -13.38
CA GLU A 157 -9.74 8.14 -14.21
C GLU A 157 -9.69 8.59 -15.68
N PRO A 158 -8.54 8.52 -16.36
CA PRO A 158 -8.48 8.65 -17.81
C PRO A 158 -9.27 7.49 -18.44
N MET A 159 -10.24 7.80 -19.30
CA MET A 159 -11.15 6.79 -19.88
C MET A 159 -10.92 6.53 -21.36
N PHE A 160 -10.20 7.43 -22.05
CA PHE A 160 -9.99 7.36 -23.50
C PHE A 160 -8.58 7.84 -23.85
N PRO A 161 -7.96 7.29 -24.90
CA PRO A 161 -6.73 7.85 -25.46
C PRO A 161 -6.92 9.30 -25.91
N VAL A 162 -5.86 10.09 -25.82
CA VAL A 162 -5.82 11.49 -26.26
C VAL A 162 -4.69 11.71 -27.25
N GLU A 163 -4.88 12.66 -28.16
CA GLU A 163 -3.90 13.05 -29.17
C GLU A 163 -3.78 14.58 -29.15
N PRO A 164 -3.00 15.14 -28.22
CA PRO A 164 -2.91 16.59 -28.04
C PRO A 164 -2.10 17.26 -29.17
N VAL A 165 -1.22 16.51 -29.84
CA VAL A 165 -0.53 16.94 -31.07
C VAL A 165 -0.63 15.85 -32.15
N PRO A 166 -0.72 16.21 -33.44
CA PRO A 166 -0.88 15.24 -34.52
C PRO A 166 0.22 14.15 -34.53
N GLY A 167 -0.24 12.89 -34.56
CA GLY A 167 0.59 11.70 -34.59
C GLY A 167 1.19 11.30 -33.24
N LEU A 168 0.77 11.91 -32.13
CA LEU A 168 1.23 11.55 -30.78
C LEU A 168 0.05 11.18 -29.89
N VAL A 169 -0.23 9.88 -29.82
CA VAL A 169 -1.32 9.33 -29.00
C VAL A 169 -0.79 8.90 -27.63
N PHE A 170 -1.42 9.44 -26.59
CA PHE A 170 -1.32 8.96 -25.21
C PHE A 170 -2.49 8.02 -24.95
N SER A 171 -2.22 6.76 -24.63
CA SER A 171 -3.23 5.80 -24.22
C SER A 171 -3.77 6.10 -22.82
N VAL A 172 -4.72 5.31 -22.32
CA VAL A 172 -5.17 5.43 -20.94
C VAL A 172 -4.03 5.10 -19.97
N ALA A 173 -3.24 4.06 -20.28
CA ALA A 173 -2.07 3.70 -19.48
C ALA A 173 -1.02 4.83 -19.43
N ASP A 174 -0.72 5.48 -20.55
CA ASP A 174 0.23 6.62 -20.56
C ASP A 174 -0.27 7.77 -19.68
N GLN A 175 -1.56 8.10 -19.76
CA GLN A 175 -2.17 9.16 -18.97
C GLN A 175 -2.14 8.84 -17.47
N LYS A 176 -2.44 7.59 -17.09
CA LYS A 176 -2.31 7.12 -15.70
C LYS A 176 -0.85 7.20 -15.23
N ALA A 177 0.11 6.80 -16.05
CA ALA A 177 1.54 6.88 -15.72
C ALA A 177 1.98 8.32 -15.38
N LEU A 178 1.58 9.30 -16.21
CA LEU A 178 1.91 10.70 -16.00
C LEU A 178 1.25 11.28 -14.75
N LEU A 179 0.00 10.89 -14.46
CA LEU A 179 -0.68 11.25 -13.21
C LEU A 179 0.07 10.67 -12.01
N ILE A 180 0.40 9.38 -12.02
CA ILE A 180 1.12 8.72 -10.93
C ILE A 180 2.45 9.41 -10.66
N LYS A 181 3.24 9.67 -11.71
CA LYS A 181 4.51 10.39 -11.56
C LYS A 181 4.37 11.83 -11.08
N SER A 182 3.21 12.45 -11.26
CA SER A 182 2.96 13.76 -10.68
C SER A 182 2.75 13.71 -9.15
N TYR A 183 2.38 12.56 -8.58
CA TYR A 183 1.99 12.38 -7.17
C TYR A 183 3.02 11.62 -6.32
N GLU A 184 4.28 11.51 -6.76
CA GLU A 184 5.36 10.81 -6.02
C GLU A 184 5.46 11.26 -4.56
N PHE A 185 5.25 12.56 -4.34
CA PHE A 185 4.95 13.15 -3.05
C PHE A 185 3.63 13.91 -3.12
N SER A 186 2.95 14.02 -1.98
CA SER A 186 1.65 14.68 -1.88
C SER A 186 1.62 15.59 -0.66
N GLN A 187 1.56 16.90 -0.88
CA GLN A 187 1.41 17.85 0.22
C GLN A 187 -0.05 17.90 0.68
N GLY A 188 -0.25 17.96 1.99
CA GLY A 188 -1.59 18.03 2.61
C GLY A 188 -2.16 16.69 3.04
N ALA A 189 -1.46 15.58 2.78
CA ALA A 189 -1.79 14.27 3.33
C ALA A 189 -1.50 14.20 4.84
N ARG A 190 -2.26 13.37 5.57
CA ARG A 190 -2.05 13.10 6.99
C ARG A 190 -1.87 11.61 7.24
N TYR A 191 -0.87 11.26 8.04
CA TYR A 191 -0.48 9.88 8.34
C TYR A 191 -0.91 9.50 9.76
N TYR A 192 -1.41 8.29 9.93
CA TYR A 192 -1.69 7.68 11.23
C TYR A 192 -1.07 6.28 11.27
N GLY A 193 -0.38 5.97 12.36
CA GLY A 193 0.56 4.85 12.41
C GLY A 193 1.95 5.24 11.95
N VAL A 194 2.90 4.31 12.03
CA VAL A 194 4.30 4.51 11.65
C VAL A 194 4.70 3.34 10.75
N PRO A 195 5.38 3.57 9.61
CA PRO A 195 5.82 2.47 8.76
C PRO A 195 6.84 1.56 9.46
N ASN A 196 6.66 0.25 9.36
CA ASN A 196 7.62 -0.75 9.77
C ASN A 196 8.85 -0.69 8.84
N ASN A 197 9.93 -0.11 9.37
CA ASN A 197 11.18 0.08 8.62
C ASN A 197 12.12 -1.13 8.67
N GLY A 198 11.69 -2.26 9.25
CA GLY A 198 12.52 -3.46 9.42
C GLY A 198 13.65 -3.31 10.44
N ASP A 199 13.66 -2.23 11.24
CA ASP A 199 14.49 -2.16 12.43
C ASP A 199 14.06 -3.28 13.40
N ARG A 200 15.03 -3.94 14.04
CA ARG A 200 14.77 -4.92 15.10
C ARG A 200 14.00 -4.34 16.30
N HIS A 201 13.92 -3.01 16.38
CA HIS A 201 13.16 -2.27 17.38
C HIS A 201 11.86 -1.66 16.82
N ALA A 202 11.52 -1.90 15.56
CA ALA A 202 10.24 -1.49 15.01
C ALA A 202 9.12 -2.21 15.76
N ASP A 203 8.12 -1.45 16.21
CA ASP A 203 6.96 -2.04 16.86
C ASP A 203 6.05 -2.61 15.77
N TYR A 204 5.82 -3.92 15.81
CA TYR A 204 4.88 -4.57 14.92
C TYR A 204 3.44 -4.07 15.11
N GLN A 205 3.13 -3.44 16.25
CA GLN A 205 1.83 -2.88 16.59
C GLN A 205 1.80 -1.34 16.40
N ASP A 206 2.42 -0.86 15.33
CA ASP A 206 2.56 0.56 14.98
C ASP A 206 1.26 1.26 14.55
N LEU A 207 0.20 0.50 14.28
CA LEU A 207 -1.17 1.01 14.21
C LEU A 207 -2.13 0.19 15.08
N TYR A 208 -2.50 0.75 16.23
CA TYR A 208 -3.51 0.12 17.08
C TYR A 208 -4.89 0.07 16.40
N PRO A 209 -5.68 -1.01 16.61
CA PRO A 209 -6.94 -1.21 15.90
C PRO A 209 -8.01 -0.17 16.23
N HIS A 210 -8.00 0.40 17.43
CA HIS A 210 -8.93 1.49 17.78
C HIS A 210 -8.60 2.78 17.01
N GLN A 211 -7.34 3.01 16.66
CA GLN A 211 -6.89 4.14 15.83
C GLN A 211 -7.30 3.91 14.38
N PHE A 212 -7.03 2.71 13.86
CA PHE A 212 -7.53 2.26 12.55
C PHE A 212 -9.05 2.43 12.43
N HIS A 213 -9.80 1.94 13.42
CA HIS A 213 -11.25 2.05 13.47
C HIS A 213 -11.70 3.52 13.47
N ARG A 214 -11.07 4.37 14.30
CA ARG A 214 -11.44 5.80 14.38
C ARG A 214 -11.21 6.52 13.06
N VAL A 215 -10.09 6.27 12.38
CA VAL A 215 -9.80 6.87 11.07
C VAL A 215 -10.81 6.39 10.02
N LEU A 216 -11.13 5.10 9.98
CA LEU A 216 -12.17 4.58 9.08
C LEU A 216 -13.54 5.20 9.36
N GLN A 217 -13.94 5.27 10.62
CA GLN A 217 -15.19 5.89 11.05
C GLN A 217 -15.26 7.35 10.58
N TYR A 218 -14.21 8.12 10.85
CA TYR A 218 -14.15 9.53 10.48
C TYR A 218 -14.13 9.73 8.95
N GLU A 219 -13.21 9.09 8.23
CA GLU A 219 -13.06 9.35 6.80
C GLU A 219 -14.21 8.74 6.01
N LEU A 220 -14.50 7.46 6.21
CA LEU A 220 -15.40 6.73 5.34
C LEU A 220 -16.87 6.83 5.79
N PHE A 221 -17.15 6.67 7.08
CA PHE A 221 -18.54 6.63 7.58
C PHE A 221 -19.12 8.01 7.82
N GLU A 222 -18.36 8.93 8.42
CA GLU A 222 -18.85 10.28 8.72
C GLU A 222 -18.72 11.23 7.52
N ASN A 223 -17.69 11.04 6.69
CA ASN A 223 -17.34 11.99 5.63
C ASN A 223 -17.37 11.41 4.21
N GLN A 224 -17.57 10.10 4.04
CA GLN A 224 -17.60 9.44 2.74
C GLN A 224 -16.37 9.77 1.87
N ARG A 225 -15.19 9.81 2.48
CA ARG A 225 -13.90 10.05 1.83
C ARG A 225 -13.10 8.76 1.74
N ALA A 226 -12.46 8.58 0.59
CA ALA A 226 -11.49 7.52 0.38
C ALA A 226 -10.17 7.89 1.07
N LEU A 227 -9.39 6.87 1.41
CA LEU A 227 -8.11 6.98 2.09
C LEU A 227 -7.15 5.92 1.55
N VAL A 228 -5.87 6.04 1.86
CA VAL A 228 -4.84 5.07 1.49
C VAL A 228 -4.45 4.27 2.73
N MET A 229 -4.18 2.98 2.53
CA MET A 229 -3.75 2.07 3.57
C MET A 229 -2.52 1.32 3.10
N ASP A 230 -1.52 1.22 3.96
CA ASP A 230 -0.56 0.13 3.87
C ASP A 230 -1.19 -1.10 4.51
N HIS A 231 -1.39 -2.15 3.70
CA HIS A 231 -2.24 -3.27 4.09
C HIS A 231 -1.48 -4.45 4.70
N ASP A 232 -0.15 -4.34 4.75
CA ASP A 232 0.76 -5.38 5.23
C ASP A 232 1.64 -4.77 6.34
N ALA A 233 1.79 -5.46 7.46
CA ALA A 233 2.62 -5.04 8.60
C ALA A 233 4.11 -5.42 8.44
N GLY A 234 4.49 -5.94 7.27
CA GLY A 234 5.86 -6.30 6.94
C GLY A 234 6.72 -5.10 6.57
N THR A 235 7.98 -5.37 6.23
CA THR A 235 8.94 -4.32 5.86
C THR A 235 8.73 -3.73 4.46
N GLN A 236 7.82 -4.32 3.68
CA GLN A 236 7.46 -3.84 2.35
C GLN A 236 6.23 -2.96 2.45
N ILE A 237 6.33 -1.75 1.92
CA ILE A 237 5.23 -0.79 1.94
C ILE A 237 4.30 -1.00 0.74
N TRP A 238 3.05 -1.37 1.00
CA TRP A 238 2.05 -1.66 -0.02
C TRP A 238 0.79 -0.80 0.12
N ASN A 239 0.91 0.44 -0.38
CA ASN A 239 -0.20 1.39 -0.37
C ASN A 239 -1.31 1.02 -1.37
N THR A 240 -2.53 0.99 -0.87
CA THR A 240 -3.74 0.66 -1.63
C THR A 240 -4.88 1.63 -1.27
N PRO A 241 -5.69 2.08 -2.24
CA PRO A 241 -6.76 3.04 -1.98
C PRO A 241 -8.04 2.33 -1.48
N ILE A 242 -8.41 2.61 -0.23
CA ILE A 242 -9.67 2.17 0.38
C ILE A 242 -10.79 3.09 -0.08
N TYR A 243 -11.92 2.50 -0.48
CA TYR A 243 -13.11 3.29 -0.84
C TYR A 243 -14.42 2.70 -0.33
N LYS A 244 -14.38 1.55 0.36
CA LYS A 244 -15.57 0.91 0.88
C LYS A 244 -15.20 -0.02 2.03
N ALA A 245 -16.07 -0.07 3.04
CA ALA A 245 -15.90 -0.95 4.18
C ALA A 245 -17.25 -1.52 4.62
N GLN A 246 -17.21 -2.74 5.12
CA GLN A 246 -18.29 -3.36 5.88
C GLN A 246 -17.73 -3.72 7.25
N ILE A 247 -18.38 -3.25 8.31
CA ILE A 247 -17.94 -3.49 9.68
C ILE A 247 -19.09 -4.15 10.44
N VAL A 248 -18.83 -5.33 10.98
CA VAL A 248 -19.74 -6.03 11.89
C VAL A 248 -19.17 -5.89 13.29
N ILE A 249 -19.94 -5.27 14.18
CA ILE A 249 -19.57 -5.07 15.58
C ILE A 249 -20.56 -5.86 16.44
N LYS A 250 -20.03 -6.69 17.34
CA LYS A 250 -20.81 -7.46 18.31
C LYS A 250 -20.36 -7.16 19.71
N LYS A 251 -21.31 -6.90 20.61
CA LYS A 251 -21.01 -6.75 22.03
C LYS A 251 -20.64 -8.12 22.61
N ASP A 252 -19.67 -8.17 23.51
CA ASP A 252 -19.39 -9.40 24.25
C ASP A 252 -20.55 -9.72 25.21
N ALA A 253 -20.89 -11.00 25.30
CA ALA A 253 -22.03 -11.45 26.10
C ALA A 253 -21.77 -11.38 27.61
N SER A 254 -20.50 -11.39 28.02
CA SER A 254 -20.05 -11.46 29.41
C SER A 254 -19.39 -10.17 29.91
N ASP A 255 -18.84 -9.36 29.02
CA ASP A 255 -18.15 -8.12 29.34
C ASP A 255 -18.78 -6.90 28.63
N PRO A 256 -19.45 -6.00 29.37
CA PRO A 256 -20.05 -4.81 28.78
C PRO A 256 -19.04 -3.80 28.23
N HIS A 257 -17.75 -3.94 28.57
CA HIS A 257 -16.66 -3.08 28.10
C HIS A 257 -16.06 -3.52 26.77
N LEU A 258 -16.43 -4.69 26.24
CA LEU A 258 -15.79 -5.34 25.10
C LEU A 258 -16.72 -5.48 23.91
N PHE A 259 -16.25 -5.04 22.74
CA PHE A 259 -16.92 -5.18 21.45
C PHE A 259 -15.97 -5.86 20.45
N HIS A 260 -16.43 -6.95 19.85
CA HIS A 260 -15.72 -7.70 18.81
C HIS A 260 -16.04 -7.13 17.43
N VAL A 261 -15.01 -6.86 16.64
CA VAL A 261 -15.15 -6.26 15.31
C VAL A 261 -14.62 -7.19 14.23
N LYS A 262 -15.40 -7.32 13.15
CA LYS A 262 -14.94 -7.85 11.86
C LYS A 262 -15.09 -6.76 10.80
N ALA A 263 -14.01 -6.38 10.16
CA ALA A 263 -13.99 -5.34 9.15
C ALA A 263 -13.54 -5.92 7.79
N GLY A 264 -14.43 -5.88 6.80
CA GLY A 264 -14.10 -6.16 5.41
C GLY A 264 -13.84 -4.86 4.65
N ILE A 265 -12.60 -4.65 4.22
CA ILE A 265 -12.12 -3.43 3.56
C ILE A 265 -11.94 -3.67 2.07
N GLN A 266 -12.62 -2.88 1.24
CA GLN A 266 -12.54 -2.98 -0.21
C GLN A 266 -11.63 -1.90 -0.80
N THR A 267 -10.70 -2.34 -1.62
CA THR A 267 -9.73 -1.49 -2.31
C THR A 267 -9.75 -1.75 -3.81
N LYS A 268 -9.04 -0.90 -4.57
CA LYS A 268 -8.80 -1.15 -5.99
C LYS A 268 -7.54 -1.99 -6.18
N PRO A 269 -7.54 -2.96 -7.10
CA PRO A 269 -6.37 -3.77 -7.37
C PRO A 269 -5.28 -2.94 -8.00
N SER A 270 -4.06 -3.27 -7.62
CA SER A 270 -2.89 -3.06 -8.46
C SER A 270 -2.97 -4.00 -9.68
N LEU A 271 -2.60 -3.51 -10.85
CA LEU A 271 -2.71 -4.21 -12.13
C LEU A 271 -1.35 -4.40 -12.77
N ASP A 272 -1.19 -5.46 -13.56
CA ASP A 272 -0.08 -5.56 -14.49
C ASP A 272 -0.20 -4.51 -15.61
N ILE A 273 0.95 -4.14 -16.20
CA ILE A 273 1.00 -3.08 -17.22
C ILE A 273 0.08 -3.34 -18.42
N ASP A 274 -0.07 -4.60 -18.81
CA ASP A 274 -0.91 -5.02 -19.94
C ASP A 274 -2.41 -4.89 -19.66
N GLU A 275 -2.80 -4.74 -18.39
CA GLU A 275 -4.19 -4.59 -17.98
C GLU A 275 -4.62 -3.13 -17.74
N LEU A 276 -3.71 -2.16 -17.85
CA LEU A 276 -3.96 -0.76 -17.51
C LEU A 276 -4.99 -0.05 -18.39
N GLU A 277 -5.20 -0.56 -19.59
CA GLU A 277 -6.26 -0.09 -20.50
C GLU A 277 -7.66 -0.57 -20.03
N VAL A 278 -7.73 -1.54 -19.10
CA VAL A 278 -9.00 -2.05 -18.56
C VAL A 278 -9.46 -1.20 -17.38
N MET A 279 -10.61 -0.57 -17.57
CA MET A 279 -11.28 0.24 -16.55
C MET A 279 -12.13 -0.65 -15.63
N ASN A 280 -12.44 -0.17 -14.43
CA ASN A 280 -13.41 -0.78 -13.51
C ASN A 280 -13.16 -2.25 -13.14
N LYS A 281 -11.90 -2.62 -12.88
CA LYS A 281 -11.57 -3.94 -12.31
C LYS A 281 -12.22 -4.15 -10.92
N THR A 282 -12.48 -5.42 -10.62
CA THR A 282 -13.11 -5.90 -9.37
C THR A 282 -12.25 -5.51 -8.17
N ALA A 283 -12.91 -5.15 -7.07
CA ALA A 283 -12.25 -4.79 -5.83
C ALA A 283 -11.45 -5.95 -5.24
N VAL A 284 -10.39 -5.63 -4.49
CA VAL A 284 -9.72 -6.56 -3.56
C VAL A 284 -10.36 -6.36 -2.18
N LEU A 285 -10.55 -7.46 -1.45
CA LEU A 285 -11.09 -7.45 -0.09
C LEU A 285 -9.99 -7.85 0.89
N TYR A 286 -9.82 -7.06 1.94
CA TYR A 286 -9.00 -7.37 3.10
C TYR A 286 -9.90 -7.51 4.32
N ASP A 287 -9.78 -8.61 5.05
CA ASP A 287 -10.56 -8.88 6.24
C ASP A 287 -9.70 -8.70 7.49
N TYR A 288 -10.19 -7.89 8.43
CA TYR A 288 -9.54 -7.66 9.71
C TYR A 288 -10.44 -8.01 10.89
N THR A 289 -9.85 -8.55 11.95
CA THR A 289 -10.53 -8.83 13.21
C THR A 289 -9.82 -8.20 14.38
N TYR A 290 -10.57 -7.54 15.26
CA TYR A 290 -10.02 -6.88 16.44
C TYR A 290 -11.09 -6.69 17.51
N ASP A 291 -10.63 -6.52 18.73
CA ASP A 291 -11.44 -6.22 19.90
C ASP A 291 -11.28 -4.75 20.28
N LEU A 292 -12.38 -4.09 20.62
CA LEU A 292 -12.41 -2.72 21.14
C LEU A 292 -12.86 -2.74 22.60
N TYR A 293 -12.09 -2.06 23.45
CA TYR A 293 -12.34 -1.94 24.88
C TYR A 293 -12.68 -0.49 25.22
N GLY A 294 -13.76 -0.26 25.98
CA GLY A 294 -14.23 1.09 26.26
C GLY A 294 -15.23 1.20 27.40
N GLU A 295 -15.53 2.43 27.80
CA GLU A 295 -16.48 2.70 28.88
C GLU A 295 -17.92 2.56 28.39
N PRO A 296 -18.77 1.74 29.03
CA PRO A 296 -20.15 1.53 28.62
C PRO A 296 -20.95 2.83 28.72
N ARG A 297 -21.76 3.06 27.69
CA ARG A 297 -22.67 4.19 27.62
C ARG A 297 -24.09 3.76 27.92
N MET A 298 -24.91 4.70 28.41
CA MET A 298 -26.32 4.45 28.71
C MET A 298 -27.16 4.09 27.47
N ASP A 299 -26.70 4.51 26.29
CA ASP A 299 -27.35 4.24 24.98
C ASP A 299 -26.94 2.88 24.38
N GLY A 300 -26.16 2.08 25.11
CA GLY A 300 -25.77 0.73 24.71
C GLY A 300 -24.46 0.63 23.93
N GLY A 301 -23.82 1.75 23.59
CA GLY A 301 -22.48 1.77 22.99
C GLY A 301 -21.33 1.76 24.02
N ILE A 302 -20.10 1.93 23.54
CA ILE A 302 -18.91 2.20 24.37
C ILE A 302 -18.16 3.44 23.87
N ASP A 303 -17.60 4.19 24.81
CA ASP A 303 -16.55 5.18 24.54
C ASP A 303 -15.20 4.44 24.50
N VAL A 304 -14.69 4.17 23.28
CA VAL A 304 -13.52 3.32 23.05
C VAL A 304 -12.26 3.94 23.65
N LYS A 305 -11.47 3.13 24.35
CA LYS A 305 -10.20 3.53 24.99
C LYS A 305 -8.98 2.88 24.38
N PHE A 306 -9.08 1.62 23.98
CA PHE A 306 -8.03 0.93 23.26
C PHE A 306 -8.62 -0.25 22.47
N GLY A 307 -7.77 -0.96 21.75
CA GLY A 307 -8.16 -2.20 21.10
C GLY A 307 -6.97 -3.12 20.87
N VAL A 308 -7.26 -4.38 20.53
CA VAL A 308 -6.27 -5.43 20.30
C VAL A 308 -6.61 -6.16 19.01
N TRP A 309 -5.64 -6.34 18.11
CA TRP A 309 -5.83 -7.15 16.92
C TRP A 309 -6.02 -8.62 17.31
N THR A 310 -6.93 -9.33 16.64
CA THR A 310 -7.28 -10.71 16.98
C THR A 310 -7.23 -11.63 15.77
N GLY A 311 -7.22 -12.94 16.00
CA GLY A 311 -7.17 -13.93 14.92
C GLY A 311 -5.95 -13.73 14.03
N ASN A 312 -6.12 -13.87 12.72
CA ASN A 312 -5.04 -13.63 11.76
C ASN A 312 -4.58 -12.18 11.76
N SER A 313 -5.43 -11.23 12.15
CA SER A 313 -5.04 -9.82 12.17
C SER A 313 -4.08 -9.48 13.30
N ALA A 314 -3.84 -10.37 14.26
CA ALA A 314 -2.72 -10.19 15.19
C ALA A 314 -1.36 -10.18 14.44
N ASP A 315 -1.27 -10.91 13.32
CA ASP A 315 -0.09 -11.00 12.48
C ASP A 315 -0.29 -10.31 11.12
N PHE A 316 -1.52 -10.01 10.69
CA PHE A 316 -1.80 -9.44 9.36
C PHE A 316 -2.79 -8.29 9.48
N HIS A 317 -2.27 -7.12 9.82
CA HIS A 317 -3.02 -5.89 9.96
C HIS A 317 -2.37 -4.75 9.16
N PRO A 318 -3.10 -3.63 8.97
CA PRO A 318 -2.51 -2.44 8.37
C PRO A 318 -1.45 -1.82 9.26
N ASP A 319 -0.45 -1.23 8.63
CA ASP A 319 0.73 -0.62 9.27
C ASP A 319 0.52 0.88 9.48
N PHE A 320 -0.02 1.55 8.46
CA PHE A 320 -0.42 2.95 8.55
C PHE A 320 -1.55 3.30 7.57
N LEU A 321 -2.20 4.43 7.86
CA LEU A 321 -3.22 5.05 7.02
C LEU A 321 -2.77 6.44 6.59
N THR A 322 -3.03 6.77 5.32
CA THR A 322 -2.87 8.12 4.79
C THR A 322 -4.21 8.70 4.38
N THR A 323 -4.59 9.82 4.97
CA THR A 323 -5.86 10.50 4.69
C THR A 323 -5.65 11.74 3.83
N LEU A 324 -6.64 12.00 2.97
CA LEU A 324 -6.65 13.08 1.99
C LEU A 324 -7.83 14.03 2.29
N ARG A 325 -7.96 14.46 3.55
CA ARG A 325 -9.13 15.17 4.13
C ARG A 325 -9.80 16.19 3.19
N ASP A 326 -8.99 16.97 2.46
CA ASP A 326 -9.45 17.76 1.32
C ASP A 326 -8.68 17.34 0.06
N PRO A 327 -9.25 16.48 -0.80
CA PRO A 327 -8.61 16.05 -2.04
C PRO A 327 -8.23 17.21 -2.96
N LYS A 328 -8.94 18.36 -2.89
CA LYS A 328 -8.63 19.54 -3.68
C LYS A 328 -7.43 20.32 -3.14
N ALA A 329 -7.09 20.13 -1.86
CA ALA A 329 -5.90 20.71 -1.24
C ALA A 329 -4.64 19.85 -1.47
N ILE A 330 -4.80 18.60 -1.93
CA ILE A 330 -3.66 17.73 -2.23
C ILE A 330 -2.92 18.28 -3.44
N LYS A 331 -1.66 18.68 -3.22
CA LYS A 331 -0.81 19.19 -4.28
C LYS A 331 0.14 18.09 -4.75
N PRO A 332 0.08 17.71 -6.05
CA PRO A 332 1.04 16.78 -6.64
C PRO A 332 2.45 17.36 -6.61
N VAL A 333 3.41 16.55 -6.19
CA VAL A 333 4.84 16.86 -6.22
C VAL A 333 5.57 15.65 -6.83
N THR A 334 6.36 15.92 -7.87
CA THR A 334 7.17 14.94 -8.59
C THR A 334 8.64 15.09 -8.19
N GLN A 335 9.36 13.97 -8.08
CA GLN A 335 10.81 13.98 -7.97
C GLN A 335 11.46 14.31 -9.32
N ASN A 336 10.81 13.92 -10.42
CA ASN A 336 11.26 14.19 -11.77
C ASN A 336 11.07 15.67 -12.12
N SER A 337 12.14 16.48 -12.01
CA SER A 337 12.10 17.93 -12.21
C SER A 337 11.78 18.36 -13.64
N GLU A 338 11.90 17.45 -14.61
CA GLU A 338 11.58 17.67 -16.04
C GLU A 338 10.09 17.45 -16.34
N LEU A 339 9.37 16.74 -15.46
CA LEU A 339 7.93 16.56 -15.53
C LEU A 339 7.22 17.78 -14.92
N LYS A 340 6.54 18.56 -15.76
CA LYS A 340 5.81 19.77 -15.38
C LYS A 340 4.33 19.46 -15.35
N LEU A 341 3.70 19.74 -14.21
CA LEU A 341 2.29 19.43 -14.00
C LEU A 341 1.40 20.16 -15.01
N GLU A 342 1.73 21.40 -15.39
CA GLU A 342 0.94 22.14 -16.39
C GLU A 342 0.82 21.39 -17.73
N TYR A 343 1.90 20.75 -18.19
CA TYR A 343 1.90 19.98 -19.44
C TYR A 343 1.19 18.64 -19.28
N VAL A 344 1.30 17.99 -18.11
CA VAL A 344 0.50 16.79 -17.81
C VAL A 344 -1.00 17.12 -17.87
N ARG A 345 -1.43 18.23 -17.26
CA ARG A 345 -2.83 18.69 -17.31
C ARG A 345 -3.28 19.01 -18.73
N GLU A 346 -2.40 19.60 -19.53
CA GLU A 346 -2.68 19.91 -20.93
C GLU A 346 -2.91 18.63 -21.76
N ILE A 347 -2.03 17.64 -21.64
CA ILE A 347 -2.18 16.31 -22.26
C ILE A 347 -3.54 15.70 -21.88
N LEU A 348 -3.85 15.64 -20.58
CA LEU A 348 -5.08 15.05 -20.06
C LEU A 348 -6.35 15.79 -20.50
N SER A 349 -6.26 17.08 -20.83
CA SER A 349 -7.40 17.85 -21.32
C SER A 349 -7.83 17.46 -22.74
N GLY A 350 -6.94 16.78 -23.49
CA GLY A 350 -7.18 16.39 -24.88
C GLY A 350 -7.36 17.57 -25.84
N ARG A 351 -7.02 18.80 -25.43
CA ARG A 351 -7.07 19.97 -26.32
C ARG A 351 -6.03 19.81 -27.43
N ARG A 352 -6.49 19.98 -28.68
CA ARG A 352 -5.65 19.94 -29.87
C ARG A 352 -5.10 21.34 -30.16
N PHE A 353 -3.83 21.41 -30.53
CA PHE A 353 -3.13 22.63 -30.94
C PHE A 353 -2.85 22.68 -32.44
#